data_AF-M5CH76-F1
#
_entry.id   AF-M5CH76-F1
#
_cell.length_a   1.000
_cell.length_b   1.000
_cell.length_c   1.000
_cell.angle_alpha   90.00
_cell.angle_beta   90.00
_cell.angle_gamma   90.00
#
_symmetry.space_group_name_H-M   'P 1'
#
loop_
_entity.id
_entity.type
_entity.pdbx_description
1 polymer ?
#
loop_
_entity_poly.entity_id
_entity_poly.type
_entity_poly.pdbx_seq_one_letter_code
_entity_poly.pdbx_strand_id
1 'polypeptide(L)'
;MLANVANLVPSEIYLGLNFMDITDMSNQVQFAALAEKLLGDNLHGMAVGNEPDLYELENHGKRPAPYPFEQYMTEWGNMASALAANPEYTKRDILMGPSTCCRGSNPNWSNEGLAGAGYLQRFANELKIVTVQRYPNNNCGTGEIRVPQEIYGNYLSHQLLSEHASEYAEFTNIVQAAGKPLYMLETNTAACGGFPGISDSFGAGLWGVDWALKLATYNFSTTLFHVGGQGDYYNPFTPPPTNQSTFRQWTTGSVYYSTLIVTELFGKSGKSKIMDLNANNNENLTPGYVVYEDGAPTRVLLINYVDDASGAHDATARIQIGGADGGAASPLTQVRVKYFSAPSVSFKGNMTWAGQTLGNHFESDGRLQGSEVIETVQCQNNQCAIPLKAPSLALVFLTDAALANSSPTESATASFETSVLTRVRHTATIDQAVLSTSNGRGGSQGNHIGSTSFGSVGNGVVGALRAPGVGVLVGLAVGAAAVMGLRW
;
A
#
# COMPACT_ATOMS: atom_id res chain seq x y z
N MET A 1 -22.58 -1.38 -3.00
CA MET A 1 -21.42 -1.63 -3.89
C MET A 1 -20.40 -2.52 -3.23
N LEU A 2 -19.76 -2.10 -2.11
CA LEU A 2 -18.73 -2.91 -1.44
C LEU A 2 -19.20 -4.33 -1.04
N ALA A 3 -20.44 -4.47 -0.56
CA ALA A 3 -21.01 -5.79 -0.29
C ALA A 3 -21.07 -6.69 -1.52
N ASN A 4 -21.39 -6.13 -2.71
CA ASN A 4 -21.39 -6.90 -3.95
C ASN A 4 -19.97 -7.31 -4.33
N VAL A 5 -18.98 -6.43 -4.14
CA VAL A 5 -17.56 -6.76 -4.38
C VAL A 5 -17.13 -7.90 -3.48
N ALA A 6 -17.38 -7.80 -2.16
CA ALA A 6 -17.00 -8.83 -1.19
C ALA A 6 -17.73 -10.17 -1.41
N ASN A 7 -18.94 -10.15 -1.98
CA ASN A 7 -19.67 -11.37 -2.35
C ASN A 7 -19.13 -12.06 -3.61
N LEU A 8 -18.49 -11.32 -4.51
CA LEU A 8 -17.93 -11.87 -5.76
C LEU A 8 -16.47 -12.26 -5.56
N VAL A 9 -15.70 -11.39 -4.91
CA VAL A 9 -14.29 -11.57 -4.59
C VAL A 9 -14.21 -11.63 -3.07
N PRO A 10 -13.93 -12.80 -2.46
CA PRO A 10 -13.78 -12.93 -1.01
C PRO A 10 -12.78 -11.88 -0.50
N SER A 11 -13.30 -10.83 0.14
CA SER A 11 -12.53 -9.64 0.52
C SER A 11 -12.91 -9.22 1.93
N GLU A 12 -11.89 -9.00 2.74
CA GLU A 12 -12.05 -8.36 4.05
C GLU A 12 -12.20 -6.85 3.85
N ILE A 13 -13.27 -6.27 4.39
CA ILE A 13 -13.56 -4.84 4.26
C ILE A 13 -13.30 -4.13 5.59
N TYR A 14 -12.47 -3.09 5.52
CA TYR A 14 -12.15 -2.18 6.60
C TYR A 14 -12.68 -0.79 6.23
N LEU A 15 -13.41 -0.12 7.14
CA LEU A 15 -14.05 1.17 6.86
C LEU A 15 -13.61 2.26 7.83
N GLY A 16 -13.31 3.45 7.32
CA GLY A 16 -13.04 4.62 8.16
C GLY A 16 -14.31 5.26 8.70
N LEU A 17 -14.28 5.65 9.97
CA LEU A 17 -15.27 6.49 10.63
C LEU A 17 -14.75 7.92 10.71
N ASN A 18 -15.60 8.87 10.31
CA ASN A 18 -15.27 10.28 10.40
C ASN A 18 -15.05 10.68 11.86
N PHE A 19 -13.85 11.19 12.17
CA PHE A 19 -13.47 11.66 13.49
C PHE A 19 -13.20 13.17 13.54
N MET A 20 -13.61 13.88 12.48
CA MET A 20 -13.48 15.33 12.39
C MET A 20 -14.58 16.06 13.13
N ASP A 21 -15.84 15.70 12.85
CA ASP A 21 -17.01 16.20 13.56
C ASP A 21 -17.43 15.16 14.60
N ILE A 22 -17.10 15.46 15.85
CA ILE A 22 -17.41 14.63 17.03
C ILE A 22 -18.40 15.33 17.96
N THR A 23 -18.96 16.46 17.52
CA THR A 23 -20.00 17.18 18.28
C THR A 23 -21.37 16.56 18.08
N ASP A 24 -21.59 15.97 16.91
CA ASP A 24 -22.72 15.09 16.58
C ASP A 24 -22.18 13.82 15.89
N MET A 25 -22.34 12.68 16.56
CA MET A 25 -21.88 11.37 16.08
C MET A 25 -22.99 10.56 15.38
N SER A 26 -24.18 11.13 15.19
CA SER A 26 -25.34 10.41 14.64
C SER A 26 -25.07 9.80 13.27
N ASN A 27 -24.31 10.49 12.42
CA ASN A 27 -23.93 10.00 11.09
C ASN A 27 -22.97 8.79 11.17
N GLN A 28 -21.98 8.84 12.06
CA GLN A 28 -21.02 7.75 12.26
C GLN A 28 -21.74 6.52 12.82
N VAL A 29 -22.65 6.71 13.77
CA VAL A 29 -23.49 5.67 14.36
C VAL A 29 -24.41 5.02 13.33
N GLN A 30 -25.08 5.81 12.49
CA GLN A 30 -25.92 5.29 11.41
C GLN A 30 -25.09 4.56 10.34
N PHE A 31 -23.93 5.13 9.97
CA PHE A 31 -23.04 4.52 8.99
C PHE A 31 -22.48 3.19 9.47
N ALA A 32 -22.07 3.08 10.74
CA ALA A 32 -21.56 1.84 11.32
C ALA A 32 -22.61 0.73 11.33
N ALA A 33 -23.83 1.03 11.80
CA ALA A 33 -24.93 0.06 11.78
C ALA A 33 -25.30 -0.38 10.35
N LEU A 34 -25.30 0.56 9.39
CA LEU A 34 -25.57 0.24 7.99
C LEU A 34 -24.45 -0.61 7.37
N ALA A 35 -23.19 -0.31 7.69
CA ALA A 35 -22.04 -1.09 7.23
C ALA A 35 -22.10 -2.52 7.76
N GLU A 36 -22.37 -2.68 9.06
CA GLU A 36 -22.52 -4.00 9.69
C GLU A 36 -23.64 -4.80 9.02
N LYS A 37 -24.81 -4.19 8.83
CA LYS A 37 -25.96 -4.82 8.17
C LYS A 37 -25.67 -5.26 6.74
N LEU A 38 -24.99 -4.42 5.95
CA LEU A 38 -24.79 -4.67 4.51
C LEU A 38 -23.59 -5.55 4.20
N LEU A 39 -22.51 -5.43 4.97
CA LEU A 39 -21.28 -6.19 4.75
C LEU A 39 -21.26 -7.51 5.52
N GLY A 40 -22.02 -7.61 6.61
CA GLY A 40 -22.08 -8.82 7.42
C GLY A 40 -20.68 -9.26 7.85
N ASP A 41 -20.35 -10.52 7.60
CA ASP A 41 -19.06 -11.11 7.95
C ASP A 41 -17.88 -10.49 7.19
N ASN A 42 -18.12 -9.86 6.03
CA ASN A 42 -17.07 -9.18 5.28
C ASN A 42 -16.64 -7.84 5.91
N LEU A 43 -17.32 -7.33 6.94
CA LEU A 43 -16.81 -6.19 7.72
C LEU A 43 -15.85 -6.70 8.80
N HIS A 44 -14.55 -6.40 8.63
CA HIS A 44 -13.46 -6.89 9.48
C HIS A 44 -12.90 -5.85 10.45
N GLY A 45 -13.13 -4.56 10.18
CA GLY A 45 -12.74 -3.49 11.10
C GLY A 45 -13.30 -2.12 10.75
N MET A 46 -13.38 -1.25 11.75
CA MET A 46 -13.77 0.14 11.58
C MET A 46 -12.73 1.09 12.18
N ALA A 47 -11.98 1.79 11.33
CA ALA A 47 -10.93 2.71 11.76
C ALA A 47 -11.52 4.03 12.27
N VAL A 48 -11.24 4.40 13.52
CA VAL A 48 -11.73 5.64 14.12
C VAL A 48 -10.71 6.75 13.86
N GLY A 49 -11.02 7.62 12.90
CA GLY A 49 -10.14 8.70 12.49
C GLY A 49 -8.98 8.26 11.61
N ASN A 50 -8.12 9.22 11.31
CA ASN A 50 -6.97 9.10 10.42
C ASN A 50 -5.91 10.12 10.85
N GLU A 51 -4.69 9.67 11.13
CA GLU A 51 -3.52 10.52 11.47
C GLU A 51 -3.79 11.58 12.56
N PRO A 52 -4.27 11.18 13.75
CA PRO A 52 -4.56 12.12 14.83
C PRO A 52 -3.33 12.87 15.34
N ASP A 53 -2.14 12.32 15.13
CA ASP A 53 -0.84 12.96 15.40
C ASP A 53 -0.62 14.25 14.59
N LEU A 54 -1.32 14.40 13.46
CA LEU A 54 -1.24 15.59 12.62
C LEU A 54 -2.28 16.66 13.00
N TYR A 55 -3.25 16.36 13.87
CA TYR A 55 -4.45 17.21 13.99
C TYR A 55 -4.18 18.62 14.51
N GLU A 56 -3.26 18.76 15.47
CA GLU A 56 -2.90 20.04 16.06
C GLU A 56 -1.93 20.87 15.21
N LEU A 57 -1.34 20.28 14.17
CA LEU A 57 -0.35 20.95 13.34
C LEU A 57 -1.00 22.05 12.52
N GLU A 58 -0.32 23.19 12.38
CA GLU A 58 -0.84 24.40 11.73
C GLU A 58 -1.29 24.15 10.28
N ASN A 59 -0.59 23.29 9.54
CA ASN A 59 -0.93 22.92 8.17
C ASN A 59 -2.10 21.93 8.05
N HIS A 60 -2.60 21.39 9.18
CA HIS A 60 -3.73 20.46 9.22
C HIS A 60 -4.96 21.08 9.87
N GLY A 61 -4.79 21.79 11.00
CA GLY A 61 -5.82 22.60 11.66
C GLY A 61 -7.08 21.84 12.05
N LYS A 62 -6.96 20.55 12.38
CA LYS A 62 -8.08 19.64 12.66
C LYS A 62 -8.54 19.69 14.12
N ARG A 63 -7.63 20.05 15.02
CA ARG A 63 -7.86 20.31 16.44
C ARG A 63 -7.02 21.52 16.88
N PRO A 64 -7.49 22.33 17.84
CA PRO A 64 -6.65 23.37 18.43
C PRO A 64 -5.45 22.74 19.15
N ALA A 65 -4.27 23.34 19.01
CA ALA A 65 -3.12 22.98 19.81
C ALA A 65 -3.24 23.57 21.24
N PRO A 66 -2.81 22.84 22.29
CA PRO A 66 -2.32 21.47 22.24
C PRO A 66 -3.47 20.43 22.16
N TYR A 67 -3.22 19.31 21.49
CA TYR A 67 -4.09 18.14 21.40
C TYR A 67 -3.43 16.93 22.08
N PRO A 68 -3.50 16.84 23.42
CA PRO A 68 -2.83 15.79 24.19
C PRO A 68 -3.52 14.43 24.08
N PHE A 69 -2.80 13.35 24.41
CA PHE A 69 -3.34 11.98 24.38
C PHE A 69 -4.66 11.80 25.14
N GLU A 70 -4.80 12.40 26.33
CA GLU A 70 -6.04 12.31 27.11
C GLU A 70 -7.25 12.91 26.40
N GLN A 71 -7.05 14.00 25.65
CA GLN A 71 -8.12 14.59 24.86
C GLN A 71 -8.51 13.63 23.72
N TYR A 72 -7.52 13.13 22.96
CA TYR A 72 -7.78 12.14 21.91
C TYR A 72 -8.52 10.90 22.44
N MET A 73 -8.04 10.32 23.56
CA MET A 73 -8.67 9.15 24.18
C MET A 73 -10.09 9.46 24.68
N THR A 74 -10.34 10.66 25.21
CA THR A 74 -11.70 11.05 25.60
C THR A 74 -12.63 11.14 24.39
N GLU A 75 -12.17 11.77 23.30
CA GLU A 75 -12.94 11.86 22.05
C GLU A 75 -13.18 10.46 21.43
N TRP A 76 -12.17 9.58 21.45
CA TRP A 76 -12.26 8.22 20.94
C TRP A 76 -13.25 7.38 21.77
N GLY A 77 -13.17 7.48 23.09
CA GLY A 77 -14.09 6.81 24.01
C GLY A 77 -15.54 7.28 23.87
N ASN A 78 -15.75 8.57 23.59
CA ASN A 78 -17.08 9.10 23.28
C ASN A 78 -17.64 8.50 21.99
N MET A 79 -16.82 8.36 20.93
CA MET A 79 -17.20 7.68 19.70
C MET A 79 -17.57 6.22 19.95
N ALA A 80 -16.71 5.47 20.64
CA ALA A 80 -16.97 4.07 20.98
C ALA A 80 -18.28 3.91 21.78
N SER A 81 -18.51 4.79 22.75
CA SER A 81 -19.74 4.80 23.56
C SER A 81 -20.99 5.12 22.73
N ALA A 82 -20.91 6.09 21.82
CA ALA A 82 -22.02 6.46 20.94
C ALA A 82 -22.40 5.31 19.99
N LEU A 83 -21.40 4.61 19.43
CA LEU A 83 -21.60 3.42 18.63
C LEU A 83 -22.29 2.32 19.45
N ALA A 84 -21.78 2.01 20.64
CA ALA A 84 -22.32 0.97 21.52
C ALA A 84 -23.74 1.24 22.03
N ALA A 85 -24.15 2.51 22.10
CA ALA A 85 -25.50 2.92 22.47
C ALA A 85 -26.56 2.62 21.39
N ASN A 86 -26.15 2.42 20.13
CA ASN A 86 -27.06 2.05 19.05
C ASN A 86 -27.32 0.53 19.07
N PRO A 87 -28.58 0.07 19.27
CA PRO A 87 -28.88 -1.36 19.29
C PRO A 87 -28.64 -2.08 17.95
N GLU A 88 -28.60 -1.33 16.83
CA GLU A 88 -28.34 -1.89 15.50
C GLU A 88 -26.84 -2.11 15.22
N TYR A 89 -25.95 -1.61 16.09
CA TYR A 89 -24.51 -1.86 16.02
C TYR A 89 -24.12 -2.91 17.06
N THR A 90 -23.85 -4.14 16.60
CA THR A 90 -23.62 -5.29 17.48
C THR A 90 -22.15 -5.72 17.51
N LYS A 91 -21.35 -5.37 16.49
CA LYS A 91 -19.91 -5.67 16.43
C LYS A 91 -19.06 -4.68 17.24
N ARG A 92 -19.18 -4.74 18.57
CA ARG A 92 -18.57 -3.77 19.49
C ARG A 92 -17.04 -3.87 19.61
N ASP A 93 -16.46 -5.00 19.23
CA ASP A 93 -15.04 -5.33 19.35
C ASP A 93 -14.32 -5.29 17.99
N ILE A 94 -14.68 -4.32 17.14
CA ILE A 94 -14.21 -4.22 15.75
C ILE A 94 -13.44 -2.93 15.42
N LEU A 95 -13.30 -2.03 16.39
CA LEU A 95 -12.68 -0.73 16.13
C LEU A 95 -11.18 -0.87 15.87
N MET A 96 -10.65 0.02 15.06
CA MET A 96 -9.23 0.09 14.74
C MET A 96 -8.73 1.51 14.98
N GLY A 97 -7.45 1.64 15.35
CA GLY A 97 -6.84 2.93 15.59
C GLY A 97 -5.45 2.81 16.19
N PRO A 98 -4.74 3.94 16.39
CA PRO A 98 -5.17 5.31 16.08
C PRO A 98 -4.96 5.73 14.62
N SER A 99 -4.30 4.91 13.80
CA SER A 99 -3.91 5.22 12.41
C SER A 99 -2.98 6.43 12.31
N THR A 100 -1.99 6.56 13.22
CA THR A 100 -1.00 7.66 13.19
C THR A 100 -0.22 7.71 11.87
N CYS A 101 0.14 8.90 11.40
CA CYS A 101 0.94 9.05 10.17
C CYS A 101 2.29 8.38 10.29
N CYS A 102 3.16 8.97 11.11
CA CYS A 102 4.57 8.73 10.94
C CYS A 102 5.40 9.42 12.04
N ARG A 103 6.43 8.69 12.51
CA ARG A 103 7.35 9.19 13.53
C ARG A 103 8.05 10.45 13.04
N GLY A 104 8.09 11.47 13.89
CA GLY A 104 8.77 12.75 13.62
C GLY A 104 7.89 13.84 13.01
N SER A 105 6.67 13.53 12.56
CA SER A 105 5.74 14.56 12.05
C SER A 105 5.19 15.48 13.15
N ASN A 106 5.06 14.96 14.36
CA ASN A 106 4.70 15.75 15.53
C ASN A 106 5.55 15.29 16.74
N PRO A 107 6.41 16.15 17.32
CA PRO A 107 7.26 15.77 18.45
C PRO A 107 6.48 15.49 19.75
N ASN A 108 5.23 15.97 19.86
CA ASN A 108 4.37 15.73 21.03
C ASN A 108 3.60 14.40 20.92
N TRP A 109 3.68 13.72 19.77
CA TRP A 109 2.94 12.52 19.48
C TRP A 109 3.87 11.36 19.13
N SER A 110 3.67 10.24 19.82
CA SER A 110 4.31 8.96 19.51
C SER A 110 3.36 7.82 19.84
N ASN A 111 3.55 6.70 19.14
CA ASN A 111 2.75 5.50 19.33
C ASN A 111 2.99 4.90 20.72
N GLU A 112 4.25 4.88 21.16
CA GLU A 112 4.69 4.45 22.49
C GLU A 112 4.13 5.37 23.57
N GLY A 113 4.12 6.69 23.34
CA GLY A 113 3.54 7.66 24.26
C GLY A 113 2.04 7.49 24.45
N LEU A 114 1.29 7.29 23.35
CA LEU A 114 -0.15 7.03 23.42
C LEU A 114 -0.45 5.70 24.11
N ALA A 115 0.32 4.65 23.83
CA ALA A 115 0.19 3.38 24.53
C ALA A 115 0.52 3.51 26.03
N GLY A 116 1.58 4.25 26.37
CA GLY A 116 1.98 4.55 27.75
C GLY A 116 0.96 5.40 28.53
N ALA A 117 0.19 6.22 27.82
CA ALA A 117 -0.94 6.95 28.39
C ALA A 117 -2.17 6.06 28.67
N GLY A 118 -2.14 4.78 28.26
CA GLY A 118 -3.17 3.80 28.59
C GLY A 118 -4.17 3.50 27.47
N TYR A 119 -3.91 3.91 26.22
CA TYR A 119 -4.82 3.70 25.08
C TYR A 119 -5.22 2.23 24.91
N LEU A 120 -4.24 1.32 24.93
CA LEU A 120 -4.48 -0.12 24.71
C LEU A 120 -5.30 -0.75 25.84
N GLN A 121 -5.08 -0.32 27.09
CA GLN A 121 -5.79 -0.81 28.26
C GLN A 121 -7.20 -0.23 28.35
N ARG A 122 -7.35 1.07 28.07
CA ARG A 122 -8.62 1.80 28.16
C ARG A 122 -9.65 1.30 27.15
N PHE A 123 -9.20 0.89 25.95
CA PHE A 123 -10.06 0.44 24.86
C PHE A 123 -9.89 -1.02 24.51
N ALA A 124 -9.44 -1.85 25.46
CA ALA A 124 -9.10 -3.25 25.18
C ALA A 124 -10.29 -4.08 24.64
N ASN A 125 -11.52 -3.68 24.96
CA ASN A 125 -12.75 -4.37 24.55
C ASN A 125 -13.25 -3.92 23.17
N GLU A 126 -13.01 -2.66 22.80
CA GLU A 126 -13.50 -2.07 21.55
C GLU A 126 -12.44 -2.14 20.44
N LEU A 127 -11.17 -1.95 20.80
CA LEU A 127 -10.04 -1.93 19.89
C LEU A 127 -9.65 -3.36 19.49
N LYS A 128 -9.93 -3.71 18.24
CA LYS A 128 -9.57 -4.99 17.63
C LYS A 128 -8.16 -4.99 17.08
N ILE A 129 -7.78 -3.92 16.37
CA ILE A 129 -6.56 -3.85 15.57
C ILE A 129 -5.88 -2.51 15.83
N VAL A 130 -4.59 -2.55 16.15
CA VAL A 130 -3.79 -1.33 16.23
C VAL A 130 -3.30 -0.98 14.84
N THR A 131 -3.43 0.29 14.44
CA THR A 131 -3.11 0.74 13.08
C THR A 131 -2.11 1.90 13.10
N VAL A 132 -1.17 1.84 12.17
CA VAL A 132 -0.23 2.92 11.85
C VAL A 132 -0.20 3.12 10.33
N GLN A 133 0.37 4.24 9.90
CA GLN A 133 0.62 4.54 8.50
C GLN A 133 2.11 4.75 8.29
N ARG A 134 2.57 4.77 7.03
CA ARG A 134 3.93 5.21 6.70
C ARG A 134 4.11 5.43 5.21
N TYR A 135 4.71 6.56 4.85
CA TYR A 135 5.35 6.74 3.54
C TYR A 135 6.82 7.11 3.73
N PRO A 136 7.77 6.51 2.96
CA PRO A 136 9.18 6.90 2.98
C PRO A 136 9.43 8.37 2.60
N ASN A 137 8.52 8.96 1.83
CA ASN A 137 8.65 10.32 1.34
C ASN A 137 7.26 10.92 1.03
N ASN A 138 7.21 12.17 0.60
CA ASN A 138 5.97 12.83 0.22
C ASN A 138 6.14 13.68 -1.03
N ASN A 139 5.17 13.63 -1.94
CA ASN A 139 5.09 14.50 -3.12
C ASN A 139 3.98 15.56 -2.94
N CYS A 140 3.82 16.07 -1.71
CA CYS A 140 2.65 16.88 -1.34
C CYS A 140 2.76 18.36 -1.77
N GLY A 141 3.84 18.75 -2.47
CA GLY A 141 4.09 20.15 -2.80
C GLY A 141 4.32 21.05 -1.58
N THR A 142 4.62 20.43 -0.43
CA THR A 142 4.93 21.11 0.83
C THR A 142 6.33 20.72 1.27
N GLY A 143 7.08 21.65 1.87
CA GLY A 143 8.46 21.41 2.27
C GLY A 143 9.45 21.40 1.11
N GLU A 144 10.49 20.59 1.23
CA GLU A 144 11.60 20.52 0.27
C GLU A 144 11.19 19.82 -1.03
N ILE A 145 11.43 20.47 -2.16
CA ILE A 145 11.21 19.87 -3.48
C ILE A 145 12.19 18.70 -3.66
N ARG A 146 11.65 17.52 -3.96
CA ARG A 146 12.45 16.32 -4.24
C ARG A 146 12.55 16.06 -5.73
N VAL A 147 13.75 15.79 -6.21
CA VAL A 147 14.01 15.35 -7.59
C VAL A 147 14.01 13.82 -7.61
N PRO A 148 13.04 13.15 -8.27
CA PRO A 148 12.92 11.69 -8.24
C PRO A 148 14.23 10.96 -8.62
N GLN A 149 14.95 11.45 -9.62
CA GLN A 149 16.20 10.87 -10.09
C GLN A 149 17.29 10.82 -9.01
N GLU A 150 17.32 11.81 -8.11
CA GLU A 150 18.32 11.90 -7.04
C GLU A 150 17.98 11.00 -5.86
N ILE A 151 16.69 10.77 -5.61
CA ILE A 151 16.22 9.96 -4.47
C ILE A 151 15.88 8.52 -4.84
N TYR A 152 15.98 8.12 -6.10
CA TYR A 152 15.55 6.79 -6.51
C TYR A 152 16.36 5.67 -5.84
N GLY A 153 17.66 5.89 -5.61
CA GLY A 153 18.51 4.93 -4.87
C GLY A 153 17.99 4.56 -3.48
N ASN A 154 17.22 5.46 -2.83
CA ASN A 154 16.61 5.21 -1.53
C ASN A 154 15.54 4.10 -1.58
N TYR A 155 14.90 3.92 -2.73
CA TYR A 155 13.88 2.89 -2.95
C TYR A 155 14.47 1.54 -3.38
N LEU A 156 15.77 1.51 -3.65
CA LEU A 156 16.54 0.33 -4.04
C LEU A 156 17.50 -0.09 -2.91
N SER A 157 17.14 0.25 -1.66
CA SER A 157 17.98 0.08 -0.47
C SER A 157 17.23 -0.70 0.59
N HIS A 158 17.61 -1.97 0.75
CA HIS A 158 17.08 -2.82 1.81
C HIS A 158 17.43 -2.27 3.21
N GLN A 159 18.60 -1.65 3.37
CA GLN A 159 19.04 -1.03 4.61
C GLN A 159 18.10 0.11 5.02
N LEU A 160 17.81 1.04 4.11
CA LEU A 160 16.96 2.20 4.44
C LEU A 160 15.53 1.76 4.78
N LEU A 161 15.00 0.81 4.02
CA LEU A 161 13.73 0.17 4.32
C LEU A 161 13.74 -0.52 5.69
N SER A 162 14.83 -1.21 6.03
CA SER A 162 15.01 -1.88 7.32
C SER A 162 15.06 -0.91 8.48
N GLU A 163 15.74 0.23 8.31
CA GLU A 163 15.76 1.33 9.27
C GLU A 163 14.33 1.86 9.52
N HIS A 164 13.57 2.10 8.45
CA HIS A 164 12.18 2.53 8.53
C HIS A 164 11.26 1.53 9.26
N ALA A 165 11.44 0.22 9.02
CA ALA A 165 10.68 -0.80 9.72
C ALA A 165 11.07 -0.89 11.21
N SER A 166 12.37 -0.71 11.51
CA SER A 166 12.89 -0.76 12.89
C SER A 166 12.34 0.31 13.81
N GLU A 167 11.84 1.43 13.26
CA GLU A 167 11.15 2.50 14.02
C GLU A 167 9.97 1.95 14.83
N TYR A 168 9.37 0.83 14.42
CA TYR A 168 8.22 0.20 15.07
C TYR A 168 8.59 -0.95 16.02
N ALA A 169 9.86 -1.32 16.14
CA ALA A 169 10.27 -2.53 16.88
C ALA A 169 9.81 -2.54 18.34
N GLU A 170 9.89 -1.39 19.03
CA GLU A 170 9.40 -1.24 20.40
C GLU A 170 7.87 -1.29 20.43
N PHE A 171 7.22 -0.51 19.56
CA PHE A 171 5.77 -0.42 19.52
C PHE A 171 5.10 -1.77 19.17
N THR A 172 5.70 -2.56 18.28
CA THR A 172 5.16 -3.89 17.95
C THR A 172 5.17 -4.79 19.18
N ASN A 173 6.24 -4.78 19.98
CA ASN A 173 6.29 -5.55 21.24
C ASN A 173 5.21 -5.10 22.23
N ILE A 174 4.96 -3.78 22.37
CA ILE A 174 3.89 -3.24 23.22
C ILE A 174 2.51 -3.73 22.74
N VAL A 175 2.25 -3.67 21.43
CA VAL A 175 0.98 -4.08 20.81
C VAL A 175 0.76 -5.59 20.93
N GLN A 176 1.79 -6.40 20.68
CA GLN A 176 1.72 -7.85 20.85
C GLN A 176 1.50 -8.24 22.32
N ALA A 177 2.13 -7.54 23.28
CA ALA A 177 1.90 -7.77 24.70
C ALA A 177 0.46 -7.45 25.15
N ALA A 178 -0.22 -6.54 24.44
CA ALA A 178 -1.64 -6.25 24.62
C ALA A 178 -2.56 -7.27 23.89
N GLY A 179 -2.01 -8.28 23.20
CA GLY A 179 -2.77 -9.29 22.48
C GLY A 179 -3.49 -8.75 21.24
N LYS A 180 -2.99 -7.66 20.64
CA LYS A 180 -3.58 -7.03 19.44
C LYS A 180 -2.65 -7.22 18.24
N PRO A 181 -3.19 -7.39 17.03
CA PRO A 181 -2.40 -7.31 15.81
C PRO A 181 -2.05 -5.85 15.48
N LEU A 182 -0.92 -5.65 14.81
CA LEU A 182 -0.50 -4.35 14.28
C LEU A 182 -0.60 -4.35 12.75
N TYR A 183 -1.32 -3.37 12.20
CA TYR A 183 -1.54 -3.21 10.78
C TYR A 183 -0.86 -1.93 10.28
N MET A 184 -0.12 -2.03 9.18
CA MET A 184 0.28 -0.90 8.36
C MET A 184 -0.92 -0.57 7.47
N LEU A 185 -1.85 0.22 8.02
CA LEU A 185 -3.16 0.49 7.43
C LEU A 185 -3.05 1.34 6.16
N GLU A 186 -2.03 2.19 6.07
CA GLU A 186 -1.79 3.00 4.89
C GLU A 186 -0.29 3.15 4.64
N THR A 187 0.14 2.75 3.45
CA THR A 187 1.53 2.96 3.01
C THR A 187 1.61 2.99 1.50
N ASN A 188 2.64 3.64 0.96
CA ASN A 188 3.12 3.44 -0.40
C ASN A 188 4.50 4.10 -0.55
N THR A 189 5.03 4.13 -1.78
CA THR A 189 6.34 4.73 -2.11
C THR A 189 6.48 6.20 -1.68
N ALA A 190 5.47 7.04 -1.88
CA ALA A 190 5.43 8.40 -1.34
C ALA A 190 3.99 8.91 -1.21
N ALA A 191 3.72 9.72 -0.20
CA ALA A 191 2.40 10.32 0.02
C ALA A 191 2.03 11.29 -1.13
N CYS A 192 0.75 11.66 -1.22
CA CYS A 192 0.22 12.58 -2.24
C CYS A 192 0.41 12.07 -3.68
N GLY A 193 0.06 10.80 -3.92
CA GLY A 193 0.04 10.20 -5.25
C GLY A 193 1.38 9.63 -5.73
N GLY A 194 2.46 9.76 -4.96
CA GLY A 194 3.75 9.19 -5.33
C GLY A 194 4.55 10.04 -6.33
N PHE A 195 5.73 9.57 -6.71
CA PHE A 195 6.62 10.22 -7.66
C PHE A 195 6.56 9.54 -9.04
N PRO A 196 6.37 10.29 -10.13
CA PRO A 196 6.51 9.74 -11.48
C PRO A 196 7.93 9.25 -11.71
N GLY A 197 8.10 8.02 -12.21
CA GLY A 197 9.42 7.41 -12.45
C GLY A 197 9.93 6.56 -11.30
N ILE A 198 9.36 6.70 -10.09
CA ILE A 198 9.64 5.82 -8.95
C ILE A 198 8.40 4.99 -8.65
N SER A 199 7.27 5.64 -8.35
CA SER A 199 6.07 4.97 -7.85
C SER A 199 5.40 4.04 -8.87
N ASP A 200 5.62 4.30 -10.17
CA ASP A 200 5.07 3.55 -11.29
C ASP A 200 6.12 2.63 -11.98
N SER A 201 7.26 2.39 -11.35
CA SER A 201 8.39 1.65 -11.92
C SER A 201 8.51 0.22 -11.40
N PHE A 202 9.24 -0.65 -12.09
CA PHE A 202 9.57 -2.00 -11.62
C PHE A 202 10.22 -2.00 -10.22
N GLY A 203 11.07 -1.00 -9.95
CA GLY A 203 11.69 -0.76 -8.66
C GLY A 203 10.68 -0.58 -7.53
N ALA A 204 9.55 0.11 -7.76
CA ALA A 204 8.46 0.16 -6.77
C ALA A 204 7.81 -1.20 -6.53
N GLY A 205 7.74 -2.07 -7.55
CA GLY A 205 7.28 -3.45 -7.40
C GLY A 205 8.20 -4.27 -6.50
N LEU A 206 9.53 -4.16 -6.70
CA LEU A 206 10.53 -4.80 -5.85
C LEU A 206 10.49 -4.25 -4.41
N TRP A 207 10.46 -2.92 -4.27
CA TRP A 207 10.33 -2.22 -2.98
C TRP A 207 9.07 -2.64 -2.23
N GLY A 208 7.93 -2.76 -2.92
CA GLY A 208 6.67 -3.16 -2.30
C GLY A 208 6.71 -4.58 -1.72
N VAL A 209 7.40 -5.51 -2.39
CA VAL A 209 7.63 -6.86 -1.83
C VAL A 209 8.53 -6.76 -0.61
N ASP A 210 9.70 -6.15 -0.73
CA ASP A 210 10.67 -6.02 0.37
C ASP A 210 10.04 -5.35 1.60
N TRP A 211 9.26 -4.28 1.40
CA TRP A 211 8.52 -3.60 2.47
C TRP A 211 7.56 -4.50 3.22
N ALA A 212 6.71 -5.23 2.49
CA ALA A 212 5.74 -6.12 3.10
C ALA A 212 6.43 -7.23 3.91
N LEU A 213 7.51 -7.81 3.37
CA LEU A 213 8.25 -8.86 4.05
C LEU A 213 9.02 -8.34 5.26
N LYS A 214 9.65 -7.16 5.16
CA LYS A 214 10.34 -6.56 6.30
C LYS A 214 9.37 -6.25 7.43
N LEU A 215 8.22 -5.64 7.14
CA LEU A 215 7.19 -5.41 8.15
C LEU A 215 6.73 -6.71 8.82
N ALA A 216 6.56 -7.79 8.05
CA ALA A 216 6.21 -9.09 8.61
C ALA A 216 7.27 -9.62 9.61
N THR A 217 8.57 -9.34 9.39
CA THR A 217 9.62 -9.68 10.37
C THR A 217 9.55 -8.88 11.67
N TYR A 218 8.82 -7.75 11.68
CA TYR A 218 8.53 -6.93 12.87
C TYR A 218 7.15 -7.21 13.48
N ASN A 219 6.51 -8.35 13.17
CA ASN A 219 5.18 -8.74 13.66
C ASN A 219 4.02 -7.84 13.19
N PHE A 220 4.14 -7.20 12.02
CA PHE A 220 2.97 -6.68 11.34
C PHE A 220 2.14 -7.83 10.78
N SER A 221 0.83 -7.80 11.03
CA SER A 221 -0.11 -8.82 10.54
C SER A 221 -0.64 -8.49 9.15
N THR A 222 -0.63 -7.22 8.75
CA THR A 222 -1.14 -6.78 7.45
C THR A 222 -0.48 -5.47 7.03
N THR A 223 -0.24 -5.33 5.73
CA THR A 223 0.16 -4.08 5.08
C THR A 223 -0.79 -3.78 3.93
N LEU A 224 -1.37 -2.59 3.94
CA LEU A 224 -2.31 -2.13 2.92
C LEU A 224 -1.66 -1.00 2.12
N PHE A 225 -1.43 -1.26 0.82
CA PHE A 225 -0.95 -0.25 -0.10
C PHE A 225 -2.07 0.71 -0.47
N HIS A 226 -1.85 2.00 -0.24
CA HIS A 226 -2.85 3.02 -0.54
C HIS A 226 -3.12 3.08 -2.04
N VAL A 227 -4.40 3.21 -2.38
CA VAL A 227 -4.89 3.37 -3.75
C VAL A 227 -5.67 4.67 -3.81
N GLY A 228 -5.27 5.57 -4.70
CA GLY A 228 -5.86 6.89 -4.81
C GLY A 228 -6.64 7.11 -6.09
N GLY A 229 -6.67 8.38 -6.53
CA GLY A 229 -7.37 8.77 -7.75
C GLY A 229 -6.64 8.31 -9.02
N GLN A 230 -7.23 8.57 -10.20
CA GLN A 230 -6.62 8.22 -11.49
C GLN A 230 -5.24 8.87 -11.74
N GLY A 231 -4.89 9.90 -10.96
CA GLY A 231 -3.62 10.64 -11.09
C GLY A 231 -2.48 10.11 -10.22
N ASP A 232 -2.74 9.12 -9.37
CA ASP A 232 -1.74 8.61 -8.44
C ASP A 232 -0.83 7.59 -9.14
N TYR A 233 0.48 7.82 -9.08
CA TYR A 233 1.51 7.02 -9.72
C TYR A 233 1.72 5.66 -9.04
N TYR A 234 1.45 5.58 -7.74
CA TYR A 234 1.63 4.34 -6.98
C TYR A 234 0.45 3.36 -7.07
N ASN A 235 -0.56 3.65 -7.89
CA ASN A 235 -1.75 2.82 -7.95
C ASN A 235 -1.40 1.41 -8.45
N PRO A 236 -1.91 0.34 -7.79
CA PRO A 236 -1.80 -1.01 -8.30
C PRO A 236 -2.56 -1.19 -9.62
N PHE A 237 -3.63 -0.41 -9.82
CA PHE A 237 -4.38 -0.41 -11.06
C PHE A 237 -5.09 0.94 -11.26
N THR A 238 -5.16 1.40 -12.50
CA THR A 238 -5.76 2.69 -12.86
C THR A 238 -6.72 2.48 -14.04
N PRO A 239 -8.00 2.89 -13.91
CA PRO A 239 -8.95 2.78 -15.01
C PRO A 239 -8.60 3.76 -16.14
N PRO A 240 -9.02 3.47 -17.39
CA PRO A 240 -8.88 4.43 -18.48
C PRO A 240 -9.70 5.69 -18.23
N PRO A 241 -9.35 6.83 -18.87
CA PRO A 241 -10.21 8.00 -18.89
C PRO A 241 -11.64 7.63 -19.31
N THR A 242 -12.65 8.26 -18.69
CA THR A 242 -14.06 7.87 -18.88
C THR A 242 -14.47 7.79 -20.35
N ASN A 243 -13.98 8.72 -21.20
CA ASN A 243 -14.25 8.77 -22.64
C ASN A 243 -13.51 7.70 -23.47
N GLN A 244 -12.68 6.87 -22.84
CA GLN A 244 -11.91 5.79 -23.47
C GLN A 244 -12.29 4.40 -22.94
N SER A 245 -13.13 4.33 -21.91
CA SER A 245 -13.51 3.10 -21.20
C SER A 245 -14.22 2.03 -22.05
N THR A 246 -14.65 2.35 -23.28
CA THR A 246 -15.29 1.40 -24.20
C THR A 246 -14.32 0.68 -25.14
N PHE A 247 -13.07 1.16 -25.25
CA PHE A 247 -12.06 0.60 -26.16
C PHE A 247 -10.66 0.48 -25.55
N ARG A 248 -10.47 1.01 -24.34
CA ARG A 248 -9.26 0.83 -23.54
C ARG A 248 -9.58 -0.01 -22.30
N GLN A 249 -8.60 -0.80 -21.87
CA GLN A 249 -8.69 -1.56 -20.64
C GLN A 249 -7.97 -0.81 -19.50
N TRP A 250 -7.73 -1.46 -18.37
CA TRP A 250 -7.05 -0.85 -17.23
C TRP A 250 -5.54 -0.85 -17.44
N THR A 251 -4.85 -0.01 -16.68
CA THR A 251 -3.39 -0.08 -16.53
C THR A 251 -3.07 -0.68 -15.18
N THR A 252 -2.20 -1.68 -15.15
CA THR A 252 -1.69 -2.25 -13.90
C THR A 252 -0.36 -1.59 -13.54
N GLY A 253 -0.26 -1.09 -12.32
CA GLY A 253 0.99 -0.57 -11.75
C GLY A 253 1.83 -1.65 -11.09
N SER A 254 3.09 -1.35 -10.84
CA SER A 254 4.08 -2.32 -10.38
C SER A 254 3.76 -2.94 -9.03
N VAL A 255 3.15 -2.17 -8.12
CA VAL A 255 2.78 -2.67 -6.79
C VAL A 255 1.68 -3.74 -6.81
N TYR A 256 0.97 -3.91 -7.94
CA TYR A 256 0.08 -5.06 -8.13
C TYR A 256 0.86 -6.38 -8.18
N TYR A 257 2.03 -6.38 -8.83
CA TYR A 257 2.88 -7.56 -8.85
C TYR A 257 3.41 -7.86 -7.44
N SER A 258 3.65 -6.83 -6.62
CA SER A 258 4.05 -7.04 -5.22
C SER A 258 3.00 -7.83 -4.43
N THR A 259 1.71 -7.50 -4.55
CA THR A 259 0.65 -8.21 -3.83
C THR A 259 0.50 -9.65 -4.33
N LEU A 260 0.63 -9.87 -5.65
CA LEU A 260 0.64 -11.22 -6.24
C LEU A 260 1.79 -12.07 -5.70
N ILE A 261 3.02 -11.53 -5.73
CA ILE A 261 4.24 -12.23 -5.29
C ILE A 261 4.17 -12.56 -3.80
N VAL A 262 3.75 -11.60 -2.96
CA VAL A 262 3.63 -11.81 -1.51
C VAL A 262 2.54 -12.84 -1.20
N THR A 263 1.44 -12.86 -1.95
CA THR A 263 0.38 -13.88 -1.81
C THR A 263 0.91 -15.27 -2.14
N GLU A 264 1.64 -15.42 -3.26
CA GLU A 264 2.26 -16.70 -3.61
C GLU A 264 3.34 -17.11 -2.59
N LEU A 265 4.13 -16.17 -2.08
CA LEU A 265 5.15 -16.45 -1.07
C LEU A 265 4.54 -17.05 0.21
N PHE A 266 3.49 -16.43 0.75
CA PHE A 266 2.88 -16.92 2.00
C PHE A 266 2.01 -18.17 1.80
N GLY A 267 1.49 -18.37 0.58
CA GLY A 267 0.68 -19.52 0.23
C GLY A 267 -0.63 -19.60 1.00
N LYS A 268 -1.27 -20.77 0.96
CA LYS A 268 -2.62 -21.00 1.50
C LYS A 268 -2.64 -21.68 2.87
N SER A 269 -1.48 -22.03 3.43
CA SER A 269 -1.40 -22.84 4.65
C SER A 269 -1.87 -22.10 5.91
N GLY A 270 -1.69 -20.77 5.96
CA GLY A 270 -1.87 -19.97 7.16
C GLY A 270 -0.82 -20.22 8.26
N LYS A 271 0.28 -20.92 7.96
CA LYS A 271 1.29 -21.35 8.95
C LYS A 271 2.66 -20.70 8.79
N SER A 272 2.78 -19.82 7.79
CA SER A 272 4.05 -19.23 7.38
C SER A 272 4.66 -18.37 8.50
N LYS A 273 5.96 -18.58 8.74
CA LYS A 273 6.82 -17.72 9.56
C LYS A 273 7.97 -17.24 8.71
N ILE A 274 8.21 -15.93 8.70
CA ILE A 274 9.23 -15.32 7.85
C ILE A 274 10.43 -14.86 8.66
N MET A 275 11.60 -14.94 8.03
CA MET A 275 12.84 -14.38 8.56
C MET A 275 13.60 -13.68 7.43
N ASP A 276 14.14 -12.51 7.73
CA ASP A 276 15.15 -11.86 6.91
C ASP A 276 16.46 -12.66 7.01
N LEU A 277 16.99 -13.10 5.88
CA LEU A 277 18.20 -13.91 5.84
C LEU A 277 19.44 -13.09 6.18
N ASN A 278 19.37 -11.75 6.13
CA ASN A 278 20.54 -10.90 6.30
C ASN A 278 21.66 -11.34 5.35
N ALA A 279 21.26 -11.73 4.13
CA ALA A 279 22.08 -12.47 3.18
C ALA A 279 23.36 -11.69 2.81
N ASN A 280 24.45 -12.41 2.58
CA ASN A 280 25.74 -11.84 2.16
C ASN A 280 26.27 -10.73 3.11
N ASN A 281 26.17 -10.93 4.43
CA ASN A 281 26.52 -9.93 5.45
C ASN A 281 25.67 -8.65 5.38
N ASN A 282 24.35 -8.79 5.27
CA ASN A 282 23.41 -7.67 5.10
C ASN A 282 23.68 -6.86 3.81
N GLU A 283 23.95 -7.53 2.69
CA GLU A 283 24.15 -6.84 1.42
C GLU A 283 22.89 -6.05 1.03
N ASN A 284 23.06 -4.74 0.84
CA ASN A 284 21.97 -3.80 0.69
C ASN A 284 21.18 -4.00 -0.61
N LEU A 285 21.86 -4.42 -1.68
CA LEU A 285 21.25 -4.54 -3.01
C LEU A 285 20.76 -5.94 -3.36
N THR A 286 21.08 -6.94 -2.53
CA THR A 286 20.67 -8.34 -2.75
C THR A 286 20.08 -9.02 -1.51
N PRO A 287 19.01 -8.44 -0.91
CA PRO A 287 18.39 -9.04 0.27
C PRO A 287 17.70 -10.36 -0.06
N GLY A 288 17.45 -11.15 0.98
CA GLY A 288 16.73 -12.40 0.87
C GLY A 288 15.92 -12.72 2.11
N TYR A 289 14.82 -13.44 1.92
CA TYR A 289 13.91 -13.87 2.97
C TYR A 289 13.70 -15.37 2.89
N VAL A 290 13.47 -16.01 4.02
CA VAL A 290 13.06 -17.41 4.10
C VAL A 290 11.72 -17.52 4.80
N VAL A 291 10.86 -18.36 4.25
CA VAL A 291 9.59 -18.75 4.86
C VAL A 291 9.69 -20.16 5.37
N TYR A 292 9.31 -20.32 6.64
CA TYR A 292 9.15 -21.59 7.32
C TYR A 292 7.67 -21.94 7.45
N GLU A 293 7.34 -23.20 7.27
CA GLU A 293 6.03 -23.77 7.63
C GLU A 293 6.27 -25.05 8.43
N ASP A 294 5.51 -25.24 9.51
CA ASP A 294 5.65 -26.41 10.39
C ASP A 294 7.11 -26.67 10.87
N GLY A 295 7.91 -25.60 11.02
CA GLY A 295 9.29 -25.65 11.49
C GLY A 295 10.34 -25.98 10.43
N ALA A 296 9.96 -26.16 9.17
CA ALA A 296 10.88 -26.41 8.06
C ALA A 296 10.87 -25.26 7.04
N PRO A 297 12.01 -24.90 6.42
CA PRO A 297 12.02 -23.89 5.38
C PRO A 297 11.31 -24.45 4.13
N THR A 298 10.35 -23.70 3.60
CA THR A 298 9.57 -24.12 2.44
C THR A 298 9.80 -23.24 1.22
N ARG A 299 10.11 -21.96 1.42
CA ARG A 299 10.36 -21.00 0.34
C ARG A 299 11.48 -20.03 0.69
N VAL A 300 12.16 -19.54 -0.34
CA VAL A 300 13.14 -18.47 -0.24
C VAL A 300 12.81 -17.42 -1.28
N LEU A 301 12.82 -16.15 -0.90
CA LEU A 301 12.67 -15.03 -1.82
C LEU A 301 13.97 -14.24 -1.86
N LEU A 302 14.44 -13.92 -3.07
CA LEU A 302 15.70 -13.23 -3.31
C LEU A 302 15.44 -12.02 -4.20
N ILE A 303 16.07 -10.90 -3.92
CA ILE A 303 15.94 -9.67 -4.73
C ILE A 303 17.32 -9.28 -5.24
N ASN A 304 17.39 -8.74 -6.45
CA ASN A 304 18.55 -8.01 -6.97
C ASN A 304 18.07 -6.63 -7.44
N TYR A 305 18.45 -5.62 -6.66
CA TYR A 305 18.11 -4.22 -6.91
C TYR A 305 19.01 -3.54 -7.93
N VAL A 306 20.10 -4.18 -8.38
CA VAL A 306 21.07 -3.57 -9.28
C VAL A 306 20.43 -3.34 -10.66
N ASP A 307 20.51 -2.10 -11.15
CA ASP A 307 20.06 -1.72 -12.49
C ASP A 307 21.22 -1.82 -13.49
N ASP A 308 21.39 -2.99 -14.11
CA ASP A 308 22.48 -3.23 -15.06
C ASP A 308 22.04 -4.11 -16.24
N ALA A 309 21.76 -3.46 -17.37
CA ALA A 309 21.37 -4.14 -18.61
C ALA A 309 22.50 -4.96 -19.27
N SER A 310 23.76 -4.83 -18.82
CA SER A 310 24.88 -5.62 -19.38
C SER A 310 24.95 -7.05 -18.85
N GLY A 311 24.28 -7.32 -17.72
CA GLY A 311 24.35 -8.59 -17.00
C GLY A 311 25.64 -8.79 -16.19
N ALA A 312 26.50 -7.76 -16.09
CA ALA A 312 27.73 -7.85 -15.29
C ALA A 312 27.45 -8.00 -13.79
N HIS A 313 26.27 -7.57 -13.34
CA HIS A 313 25.78 -7.72 -11.96
C HIS A 313 24.73 -8.83 -11.81
N ASP A 314 24.63 -9.75 -12.77
CA ASP A 314 23.88 -10.98 -12.57
C ASP A 314 24.54 -11.79 -11.44
N ALA A 315 23.74 -12.19 -10.46
CA ALA A 315 24.19 -12.94 -9.30
C ALA A 315 23.80 -14.42 -9.41
N THR A 316 24.44 -15.26 -8.59
CA THR A 316 24.01 -16.63 -8.36
C THR A 316 23.92 -16.88 -6.86
N ALA A 317 22.70 -16.98 -6.34
CA ALA A 317 22.46 -17.30 -4.94
C ALA A 317 22.61 -18.80 -4.73
N ARG A 318 23.42 -19.19 -3.74
CA ARG A 318 23.65 -20.61 -3.39
C ARG A 318 22.82 -20.96 -2.16
N ILE A 319 21.75 -21.72 -2.36
CA ILE A 319 20.84 -22.14 -1.29
C ILE A 319 21.23 -23.54 -0.82
N GLN A 320 21.38 -23.69 0.50
CA GLN A 320 21.56 -24.97 1.19
C GLN A 320 20.72 -24.92 2.46
N ILE A 321 20.11 -26.06 2.83
CA ILE A 321 19.36 -26.18 4.08
C ILE A 321 20.25 -26.85 5.12
N GLY A 322 20.53 -26.16 6.23
CA GLY A 322 21.46 -26.66 7.24
C GLY A 322 22.91 -26.68 6.76
N GLY A 323 23.77 -27.42 7.46
CA GLY A 323 25.20 -27.53 7.10
C GLY A 323 26.08 -26.32 7.48
N ALA A 324 25.50 -25.24 8.01
CA ALA A 324 26.25 -24.17 8.64
C ALA A 324 26.91 -24.65 9.94
N ASP A 325 28.02 -24.03 10.32
CA ASP A 325 28.76 -24.28 11.58
C ASP A 325 29.11 -25.76 11.84
N GLY A 326 29.33 -26.54 10.77
CA GLY A 326 29.66 -27.96 10.85
C GLY A 326 28.48 -28.89 11.11
N GLY A 327 27.24 -28.38 11.04
CA GLY A 327 26.02 -29.20 11.09
C GLY A 327 25.84 -30.12 9.88
N ALA A 328 24.86 -31.02 9.93
CA ALA A 328 24.47 -31.81 8.77
C ALA A 328 23.63 -30.95 7.80
N ALA A 329 23.89 -31.07 6.49
CA ALA A 329 23.03 -30.48 5.47
C ALA A 329 21.82 -31.39 5.21
N SER A 330 20.63 -30.81 5.12
CA SER A 330 19.43 -31.52 4.69
C SER A 330 19.51 -31.82 3.19
N PRO A 331 19.04 -33.01 2.74
CA PRO A 331 19.01 -33.33 1.32
C PRO A 331 18.19 -32.32 0.52
N LEU A 332 18.78 -31.80 -0.56
CA LEU A 332 18.11 -30.92 -1.51
C LEU A 332 18.60 -31.23 -2.91
N THR A 333 17.74 -31.82 -3.74
CA THR A 333 18.10 -32.35 -5.07
C THR A 333 17.65 -31.45 -6.21
N GLN A 334 16.52 -30.76 -6.05
CA GLN A 334 16.05 -29.74 -6.98
C GLN A 334 15.15 -28.74 -6.26
N VAL A 335 14.98 -27.58 -6.87
CA VAL A 335 14.01 -26.56 -6.46
C VAL A 335 13.25 -26.02 -7.68
N ARG A 336 12.12 -25.35 -7.44
CA ARG A 336 11.34 -24.66 -8.46
C ARG A 336 11.46 -23.15 -8.28
N VAL A 337 11.56 -22.39 -9.36
CA VAL A 337 11.79 -20.94 -9.29
C VAL A 337 10.85 -20.18 -10.22
N LYS A 338 10.20 -19.14 -9.69
CA LYS A 338 9.50 -18.11 -10.46
C LYS A 338 10.29 -16.81 -10.38
N TYR A 339 10.33 -16.05 -11.47
CA TYR A 339 11.03 -14.77 -11.53
C TYR A 339 10.07 -13.61 -11.78
N PHE A 340 10.30 -12.51 -11.06
CA PHE A 340 9.79 -11.19 -11.40
C PHE A 340 10.91 -10.40 -12.08
N SER A 341 10.69 -9.98 -13.32
CA SER A 341 11.75 -9.46 -14.19
C SER A 341 11.29 -8.30 -15.06
N ALA A 342 12.20 -7.35 -15.26
CA ALA A 342 12.09 -6.25 -16.21
C ALA A 342 13.49 -5.82 -16.71
N PRO A 343 13.59 -5.09 -17.84
CA PRO A 343 14.88 -4.63 -18.37
C PRO A 343 15.64 -3.64 -17.49
N SER A 344 14.96 -2.91 -16.61
CA SER A 344 15.56 -1.95 -15.68
C SER A 344 14.67 -1.72 -14.47
N VAL A 345 15.23 -1.19 -13.38
CA VAL A 345 14.42 -0.82 -12.20
C VAL A 345 13.47 0.32 -12.54
N SER A 346 13.85 1.22 -13.44
CA SER A 346 13.02 2.34 -13.92
C SER A 346 11.94 1.92 -14.93
N PHE A 347 11.87 0.64 -15.33
CA PHE A 347 10.95 0.16 -16.35
C PHE A 347 9.49 0.29 -15.93
N LYS A 348 8.60 0.61 -16.88
CA LYS A 348 7.17 0.87 -16.64
C LYS A 348 6.31 0.05 -17.58
N GLY A 349 5.29 -0.60 -17.01
CA GLY A 349 4.40 -1.49 -17.76
C GLY A 349 5.10 -2.75 -18.25
N ASN A 350 4.33 -3.77 -18.64
CA ASN A 350 4.82 -5.01 -19.26
C ASN A 350 6.02 -5.71 -18.57
N MET A 351 6.19 -5.53 -17.26
CA MET A 351 7.05 -6.38 -16.44
C MET A 351 6.43 -7.77 -16.30
N THR A 352 7.26 -8.77 -16.01
CA THR A 352 6.81 -10.16 -16.03
C THR A 352 6.95 -10.84 -14.68
N TRP A 353 5.91 -11.55 -14.26
CA TRP A 353 5.94 -12.51 -13.16
C TRP A 353 5.78 -13.92 -13.71
N ALA A 354 6.75 -14.80 -13.45
CA ALA A 354 6.79 -16.15 -13.99
C ALA A 354 6.56 -16.19 -15.52
N GLY A 355 7.15 -15.25 -16.27
CA GLY A 355 6.98 -15.16 -17.72
C GLY A 355 5.64 -14.57 -18.21
N GLN A 356 4.72 -14.23 -17.29
CA GLN A 356 3.42 -13.64 -17.60
C GLN A 356 3.37 -12.15 -17.27
N THR A 357 2.51 -11.41 -17.97
CA THR A 357 2.34 -9.95 -17.82
C THR A 357 0.87 -9.60 -17.64
N LEU A 358 0.56 -8.51 -16.94
CA LEU A 358 -0.77 -7.92 -16.90
C LEU A 358 -1.04 -6.96 -18.07
N GLY A 359 -0.16 -6.94 -19.08
CA GLY A 359 -0.26 -6.08 -20.25
C GLY A 359 0.47 -4.75 -20.09
N ASN A 360 0.49 -3.96 -21.15
CA ASN A 360 0.97 -2.59 -21.10
C ASN A 360 -0.14 -1.62 -20.65
N HIS A 361 0.15 -0.32 -20.72
CA HIS A 361 -0.79 0.74 -20.42
C HIS A 361 -2.10 0.57 -21.21
N PHE A 362 -3.21 0.46 -20.48
CA PHE A 362 -4.57 0.24 -21.00
C PHE A 362 -4.82 -1.09 -21.73
N GLU A 363 -4.04 -2.12 -21.42
CA GLU A 363 -4.14 -3.46 -22.00
C GLU A 363 -4.47 -4.55 -20.97
N SER A 364 -4.82 -4.17 -19.73
CA SER A 364 -5.13 -5.11 -18.66
C SER A 364 -6.62 -5.25 -18.40
N ASP A 365 -7.11 -6.49 -18.46
CA ASP A 365 -8.42 -6.88 -17.95
C ASP A 365 -8.33 -7.58 -16.58
N GLY A 366 -7.17 -7.51 -15.93
CA GLY A 366 -6.89 -8.13 -14.63
C GLY A 366 -6.41 -9.59 -14.70
N ARG A 367 -6.24 -10.17 -15.89
CA ARG A 367 -5.71 -11.53 -16.06
C ARG A 367 -4.26 -11.51 -16.53
N LEU A 368 -3.45 -12.43 -15.99
CA LEU A 368 -2.10 -12.66 -16.48
C LEU A 368 -2.14 -13.21 -17.91
N GLN A 369 -1.36 -12.59 -18.78
CA GLN A 369 -1.22 -12.91 -20.20
C GLN A 369 0.13 -13.60 -20.43
N GLY A 370 0.16 -14.55 -21.37
CA GLY A 370 1.34 -15.38 -21.65
C GLY A 370 1.33 -16.70 -20.88
N SER A 371 2.41 -17.46 -21.03
CA SER A 371 2.57 -18.78 -20.40
C SER A 371 3.33 -18.65 -19.09
N GLU A 372 2.85 -19.32 -18.06
CA GLU A 372 3.58 -19.45 -16.79
C GLU A 372 4.86 -20.27 -17.00
N VAL A 373 5.97 -19.74 -16.49
CA VAL A 373 7.30 -20.34 -16.52
C VAL A 373 7.77 -20.56 -15.09
N ILE A 374 7.89 -21.84 -14.72
CA ILE A 374 8.47 -22.27 -13.46
C ILE A 374 9.74 -23.05 -13.79
N GLU A 375 10.89 -22.46 -13.48
CA GLU A 375 12.18 -23.08 -13.76
C GLU A 375 12.49 -24.18 -12.74
N THR A 376 13.21 -25.21 -13.19
CA THR A 376 13.73 -26.26 -12.31
C THR A 376 15.23 -26.12 -12.20
N VAL A 377 15.73 -25.85 -11.00
CA VAL A 377 17.16 -25.83 -10.72
C VAL A 377 17.55 -27.15 -10.06
N GLN A 378 18.43 -27.90 -10.72
CA GLN A 378 19.03 -29.11 -10.15
C GLN A 378 20.15 -28.73 -9.18
N CYS A 379 20.15 -29.35 -8.02
CA CYS A 379 21.08 -29.05 -6.93
C CYS A 379 22.23 -30.06 -6.94
N GLN A 380 23.43 -29.59 -6.62
CA GLN A 380 24.64 -30.40 -6.56
C GLN A 380 25.18 -30.36 -5.13
N ASN A 381 25.49 -31.52 -4.56
CA ASN A 381 25.99 -31.62 -3.17
C ASN A 381 25.08 -30.91 -2.14
N ASN A 382 23.75 -31.07 -2.28
CA ASN A 382 22.73 -30.41 -1.44
C ASN A 382 22.71 -28.87 -1.54
N GLN A 383 23.33 -28.29 -2.56
CA GLN A 383 23.34 -26.86 -2.81
C GLN A 383 22.72 -26.54 -4.18
N CYS A 384 21.80 -25.59 -4.21
CA CYS A 384 21.13 -25.14 -5.43
C CYS A 384 21.67 -23.77 -5.82
N ALA A 385 22.17 -23.65 -7.05
CA ALA A 385 22.66 -22.40 -7.62
C ALA A 385 21.52 -21.71 -8.37
N ILE A 386 20.90 -20.70 -7.74
CA ILE A 386 19.77 -19.94 -8.28
C ILE A 386 20.30 -18.74 -9.07
N PRO A 387 20.11 -18.67 -10.39
CA PRO A 387 20.41 -17.47 -11.17
C PRO A 387 19.54 -16.30 -10.69
N LEU A 388 20.13 -15.11 -10.55
CA LEU A 388 19.40 -13.92 -10.12
C LEU A 388 19.89 -12.69 -10.91
N LYS A 389 19.15 -12.35 -11.96
CA LYS A 389 19.53 -11.30 -12.91
C LYS A 389 19.43 -9.89 -12.32
N ALA A 390 20.20 -8.95 -12.86
CA ALA A 390 20.09 -7.53 -12.53
C ALA A 390 19.12 -6.81 -13.50
N PRO A 391 18.04 -6.15 -13.03
CA PRO A 391 17.34 -6.35 -11.75
C PRO A 391 16.32 -7.49 -11.84
N SER A 392 16.06 -8.18 -10.73
CA SER A 392 15.01 -9.20 -10.67
C SER A 392 14.66 -9.58 -9.23
N LEU A 393 13.59 -10.38 -9.09
CA LEU A 393 13.28 -11.11 -7.87
C LEU A 393 13.03 -12.58 -8.21
N ALA A 394 13.53 -13.48 -7.38
CA ALA A 394 13.29 -14.92 -7.49
C ALA A 394 12.50 -15.43 -6.30
N LEU A 395 11.38 -16.13 -6.55
CA LEU A 395 10.67 -16.93 -5.56
C LEU A 395 11.02 -18.39 -5.77
N VAL A 396 11.75 -18.95 -4.82
CA VAL A 396 12.25 -20.32 -4.82
C VAL A 396 11.36 -21.17 -3.92
N PHE A 397 10.79 -22.23 -4.48
CA PHE A 397 10.05 -23.26 -3.75
C PHE A 397 10.99 -24.44 -3.48
N LEU A 398 11.23 -24.71 -2.19
CA LEU A 398 12.17 -25.75 -1.75
C LEU A 398 11.58 -27.16 -1.88
N THR A 399 10.26 -27.27 -2.03
CA THR A 399 9.53 -28.54 -2.22
C THR A 399 8.38 -28.36 -3.20
N ASP A 400 7.96 -29.46 -3.85
CA ASP A 400 6.75 -29.44 -4.71
C ASP A 400 5.49 -29.14 -3.89
N ALA A 401 5.45 -29.52 -2.61
CA ALA A 401 4.34 -29.20 -1.71
C ALA A 401 4.23 -27.68 -1.45
N ALA A 402 5.35 -27.00 -1.28
CA ALA A 402 5.39 -25.54 -1.16
C ALA A 402 4.89 -24.86 -2.44
N LEU A 403 5.33 -25.34 -3.61
CA LEU A 403 4.82 -24.83 -4.89
C LEU A 403 3.30 -25.05 -4.99
N ALA A 404 2.81 -26.26 -4.76
CA ALA A 404 1.39 -26.57 -4.83
C ALA A 404 0.54 -25.73 -3.86
N ASN A 405 1.05 -25.45 -2.66
CA ASN A 405 0.38 -24.60 -1.68
C ASN A 405 0.34 -23.11 -2.09
N SER A 406 1.28 -22.66 -2.91
CA SER A 406 1.36 -21.31 -3.45
C SER A 406 0.61 -21.11 -4.75
N SER A 407 0.43 -22.17 -5.53
CA SER A 407 -0.26 -22.10 -6.82
C SER A 407 -1.76 -21.84 -6.62
N PRO A 408 -2.37 -20.92 -7.40
CA PRO A 408 -3.81 -20.74 -7.41
C PRO A 408 -4.54 -22.02 -7.86
N THR A 409 -5.80 -22.19 -7.46
CA THR A 409 -6.62 -23.28 -8.04
C THR A 409 -7.01 -22.91 -9.47
N GLU A 410 -7.36 -23.89 -10.31
CA GLU A 410 -7.84 -23.61 -11.68
C GLU A 410 -9.06 -22.68 -11.71
N SER A 411 -9.88 -22.71 -10.65
CA SER A 411 -11.05 -21.84 -10.47
C SER A 411 -10.73 -20.41 -10.00
N ALA A 412 -9.46 -20.07 -9.75
CA ALA A 412 -9.07 -18.76 -9.24
C ALA A 412 -9.30 -17.64 -10.26
N THR A 413 -9.25 -17.97 -11.56
CA THR A 413 -9.59 -17.02 -12.63
C THR A 413 -11.09 -17.06 -12.88
N ALA A 414 -11.83 -16.27 -12.11
CA ALA A 414 -13.27 -16.07 -12.31
C ALA A 414 -13.52 -14.72 -13.00
N SER A 415 -14.38 -14.73 -14.03
CA SER A 415 -14.96 -13.52 -14.58
C SER A 415 -16.38 -13.37 -14.04
N PHE A 416 -16.70 -12.19 -13.51
CA PHE A 416 -18.03 -11.87 -13.02
C PHE A 416 -18.72 -10.96 -14.01
N GLU A 417 -19.92 -11.34 -14.44
CA GLU A 417 -20.76 -10.49 -15.29
C GLU A 417 -21.08 -9.18 -14.55
N THR A 418 -20.83 -8.03 -15.19
CA THR A 418 -21.30 -6.74 -14.68
C THR A 418 -22.62 -6.39 -15.33
N SER A 419 -23.68 -6.26 -14.53
CA SER A 419 -24.96 -5.69 -14.99
C SER A 419 -24.88 -4.16 -15.16
N VAL A 420 -23.73 -3.55 -14.85
CA VAL A 420 -23.47 -2.12 -14.96
C VAL A 420 -22.55 -1.89 -16.16
N LEU A 421 -23.17 -1.64 -17.32
CA LEU A 421 -22.48 -0.91 -18.38
C LEU A 421 -22.23 0.51 -17.87
N THR A 422 -21.00 1.02 -18.05
CA THR A 422 -20.67 2.42 -17.79
C THR A 422 -21.69 3.29 -18.51
N ARG A 423 -22.68 3.81 -17.80
CA ARG A 423 -23.52 4.87 -18.34
C ARG A 423 -22.58 6.04 -18.56
N VAL A 424 -22.55 6.58 -19.77
CA VAL A 424 -21.75 7.76 -20.15
C VAL A 424 -22.05 8.98 -19.24
N ARG A 425 -23.11 8.89 -18.42
CA ARG A 425 -23.47 9.81 -17.34
C ARG A 425 -23.76 9.02 -16.07
N HIS A 426 -22.99 9.23 -15.01
CA HIS A 426 -23.34 8.76 -13.66
C HIS A 426 -24.44 9.67 -13.08
N THR A 427 -25.69 9.21 -13.10
CA THR A 427 -26.79 9.80 -12.32
C THR A 427 -27.07 8.91 -11.12
N ALA A 428 -26.19 8.97 -10.11
CA ALA A 428 -26.66 8.68 -8.77
C ALA A 428 -27.51 9.89 -8.35
N THR A 429 -28.83 9.78 -8.45
CA THR A 429 -29.74 10.79 -7.91
C THR A 429 -29.85 10.56 -6.41
N ILE A 430 -29.13 11.38 -5.63
CA ILE A 430 -29.38 11.53 -4.20
C ILE A 430 -30.45 12.60 -4.07
N ASP A 431 -31.43 12.40 -3.19
CA ASP A 431 -32.40 13.43 -2.86
C ASP A 431 -31.65 14.71 -2.47
N GLN A 432 -32.02 15.83 -3.08
CA GLN A 432 -31.31 17.09 -2.87
C GLN A 432 -31.35 17.55 -1.40
N ALA A 433 -32.37 17.14 -0.63
CA ALA A 433 -32.46 17.36 0.82
C ALA A 433 -31.50 16.47 1.63
N VAL A 434 -31.16 15.28 1.11
CA VAL A 434 -30.15 14.39 1.70
C VAL A 434 -28.74 14.84 1.31
N LEU A 435 -28.55 15.31 0.08
CA LEU A 435 -27.26 15.87 -0.36
C LEU A 435 -26.94 17.20 0.35
N SER A 436 -27.94 18.06 0.59
CA SER A 436 -27.76 19.33 1.29
C SER A 436 -27.40 19.17 2.78
N THR A 437 -27.65 18.00 3.35
CA THR A 437 -27.27 17.61 4.71
C THR A 437 -26.10 16.63 4.74
N SER A 438 -25.59 16.22 3.57
CA SER A 438 -24.50 15.25 3.44
C SER A 438 -23.15 15.90 3.70
N ASN A 439 -22.51 15.46 4.78
CA ASN A 439 -21.22 15.94 5.28
C ASN A 439 -20.02 15.27 4.58
N GLY A 440 -20.09 15.09 3.25
CA GLY A 440 -19.02 14.52 2.44
C GLY A 440 -17.63 15.13 2.73
N ARG A 441 -16.55 14.37 2.47
CA ARG A 441 -15.13 14.69 2.77
C ARG A 441 -14.92 15.88 3.72
N GLY A 442 -15.04 15.62 5.03
CA GLY A 442 -14.64 16.55 6.10
C GLY A 442 -15.78 17.25 6.85
N GLY A 443 -17.04 16.90 6.58
CA GLY A 443 -18.19 17.52 7.25
C GLY A 443 -18.30 19.02 7.01
N SER A 444 -18.89 19.75 7.96
CA SER A 444 -19.07 21.20 7.89
C SER A 444 -17.75 21.99 7.75
N GLN A 445 -16.59 21.34 7.88
CA GLN A 445 -15.25 21.92 7.78
C GLN A 445 -14.35 21.25 6.72
N GLY A 446 -14.94 20.55 5.73
CA GLY A 446 -14.22 19.90 4.64
C GLY A 446 -13.63 20.88 3.60
N ASN A 447 -12.43 20.60 3.11
CA ASN A 447 -11.80 21.36 2.02
C ASN A 447 -12.60 21.23 0.71
N HIS A 448 -12.94 22.36 0.07
CA HIS A 448 -13.68 22.46 -1.19
C HIS A 448 -12.87 22.08 -2.44
N ILE A 449 -12.21 20.91 -2.45
CA ILE A 449 -11.38 20.49 -3.60
C ILE A 449 -12.02 19.28 -4.28
N GLY A 450 -12.53 19.52 -5.49
CA GLY A 450 -12.73 18.55 -6.58
C GLY A 450 -13.66 17.36 -6.31
N SER A 451 -14.82 17.34 -6.97
CA SER A 451 -15.68 16.16 -7.05
C SER A 451 -15.63 15.55 -8.46
N THR A 452 -15.52 14.23 -8.54
CA THR A 452 -15.57 13.45 -9.80
C THR A 452 -17.01 13.25 -10.31
N SER A 453 -18.01 13.82 -9.65
CA SER A 453 -19.41 13.70 -10.04
C SER A 453 -19.76 14.59 -11.24
N PHE A 454 -20.61 14.06 -12.12
CA PHE A 454 -21.14 14.78 -13.27
C PHE A 454 -21.88 16.05 -12.82
N GLY A 455 -21.46 17.22 -13.29
CA GLY A 455 -22.04 18.52 -12.92
C GLY A 455 -21.41 19.20 -11.71
N SER A 456 -20.36 18.63 -11.10
CA SER A 456 -19.56 19.37 -10.12
C SER A 456 -18.83 20.52 -10.84
N VAL A 457 -19.21 21.76 -10.53
CA VAL A 457 -18.50 22.96 -10.97
C VAL A 457 -17.21 23.06 -10.18
N GLY A 458 -16.19 22.39 -10.69
CA GLY A 458 -14.83 22.42 -10.16
C GLY A 458 -13.84 22.18 -11.28
N ASN A 459 -13.98 22.87 -12.41
CA ASN A 459 -12.91 22.96 -13.40
C ASN A 459 -11.69 23.56 -12.69
N GLY A 460 -10.72 22.71 -12.33
CA GLY A 460 -9.36 23.12 -11.92
C GLY A 460 -8.64 23.98 -12.97
N VAL A 461 -9.26 24.22 -14.12
CA VAL A 461 -8.81 25.18 -15.14
C VAL A 461 -9.07 26.63 -14.73
N VAL A 462 -10.07 26.93 -13.87
CA VAL A 462 -10.41 28.34 -13.54
C VAL A 462 -9.57 28.90 -12.38
N GLY A 463 -9.08 28.04 -11.48
CA GLY A 463 -8.15 28.44 -10.41
C GLY A 463 -6.73 28.75 -10.92
N ALA A 464 -6.29 28.07 -11.98
CA ALA A 464 -5.01 28.30 -12.63
C ALA A 464 -5.00 29.53 -13.56
N LEU A 465 -6.16 30.16 -13.81
CA LEU A 465 -6.27 31.35 -14.67
C LEU A 465 -6.21 32.68 -13.90
N ARG A 466 -6.05 32.69 -12.57
CA ARG A 466 -5.82 33.93 -11.80
C ARG A 466 -4.35 34.26 -11.50
N ALA A 467 -3.40 33.47 -11.98
CA ALA A 467 -2.01 33.86 -12.24
C ALA A 467 -1.39 32.82 -13.19
N PRO A 468 -1.00 33.18 -14.44
CA PRO A 468 -0.01 34.22 -14.71
C PRO A 468 -0.35 35.06 -15.95
N GLY A 469 -1.39 35.90 -15.89
CA GLY A 469 -1.69 36.85 -16.98
C GLY A 469 -0.64 37.96 -17.15
N VAL A 470 0.07 38.30 -16.07
CA VAL A 470 1.08 39.39 -16.07
C VAL A 470 2.45 38.89 -16.56
N GLY A 471 2.82 37.64 -16.23
CA GLY A 471 4.12 37.07 -16.63
C GLY A 471 4.25 36.81 -18.14
N VAL A 472 3.16 36.37 -18.79
CA VAL A 472 3.15 36.11 -20.24
C VAL A 472 3.19 37.43 -21.05
N LEU A 473 2.53 38.49 -20.57
CA LEU A 473 2.56 39.81 -21.22
C LEU A 473 3.90 40.52 -21.02
N VAL A 474 4.54 40.38 -19.86
CA VAL A 474 5.90 40.92 -19.62
C VAL A 474 6.95 40.13 -20.42
N GLY A 475 6.83 38.80 -20.51
CA GLY A 475 7.72 37.97 -21.32
C GLY A 475 7.64 38.27 -22.82
N LEU A 476 6.44 38.54 -23.35
CA LEU A 476 6.25 38.95 -24.73
C LEU A 476 6.75 40.38 -25.00
N ALA A 477 6.60 41.31 -24.05
CA ALA A 477 7.09 42.68 -24.19
C ALA A 477 8.63 42.77 -24.13
N VAL A 478 9.26 42.00 -23.25
CA VAL A 478 10.74 41.93 -23.12
C VAL A 478 11.35 41.17 -24.29
N GLY A 479 10.71 40.10 -24.77
CA GLY A 479 11.13 39.37 -25.96
C GLY A 479 11.05 40.21 -27.25
N ALA A 480 9.99 41.01 -27.41
CA ALA A 480 9.85 41.93 -28.55
C ALA A 480 10.87 43.09 -28.51
N ALA A 481 11.20 43.60 -27.32
CA ALA A 481 12.23 44.63 -27.14
C ALA A 481 13.65 44.11 -27.41
N ALA A 482 13.95 42.87 -27.02
CA ALA A 482 15.25 42.23 -27.28
C ALA A 482 15.48 41.93 -28.78
N VAL A 483 14.41 41.57 -29.51
CA VAL A 483 14.49 41.32 -30.97
C VAL A 483 14.54 42.62 -31.79
N MET A 484 13.93 43.71 -31.30
CA MET A 484 14.01 45.02 -31.96
C MET A 484 15.26 45.84 -31.58
N GLY A 485 15.98 45.48 -30.51
CA GLY A 485 17.22 46.13 -30.08
C GLY A 485 18.50 45.61 -30.76
N LEU A 486 18.41 44.59 -31.62
CA LEU A 486 19.56 43.97 -32.32
C LEU A 486 19.69 44.38 -33.80
N ARG A 487 19.13 45.53 -34.18
CA ARG A 487 19.49 46.21 -35.42
C ARG A 487 20.10 47.58 -35.10
N TRP A 488 21.43 47.61 -35.14
CA TRP A 488 22.33 48.53 -35.88
C TRP A 488 23.71 48.50 -35.22
#